data_AF-R9K6W8-F1
#
_entry.id   AF-R9K6W8-F1
#
_cell.length_a   1.000
_cell.length_b   1.000
_cell.length_c   1.000
_cell.angle_alpha   90.00
_cell.angle_beta   90.00
_cell.angle_gamma   90.00
#
_symmetry.space_group_name_H-M   'P 1'
#
loop_
_entity.id
_entity.type
_entity.pdbx_description
1 polymer ?
#
loop_
_entity_poly.entity_id
_entity_poly.type
_entity_poly.pdbx_seq_one_letter_code
_entity_poly.pdbx_strand_id
1 'polypeptide(L)'
;MQTMRGGAKYSDAACNLIQSIYNDTGDIQYVDVRNNGAISDLPADSAVEVACRITADGPKPLATGELRLQVSGYVQMMKAFKRMTVGVFRRFGACI
;
A
#
# COMPACT_ATOMS: atom_id res chain seq x y z
N MET A 1 0.93 -14.96 -25.12
CA MET A 1 -0.16 -15.80 -24.59
C MET A 1 -0.14 -15.72 -23.06
N GLN A 2 -0.64 -14.61 -22.48
CA GLN A 2 -0.80 -14.51 -21.02
C GLN A 2 -2.20 -15.03 -20.67
N THR A 3 -2.25 -16.08 -19.86
CA THR A 3 -3.48 -16.71 -19.36
C THR A 3 -4.28 -15.72 -18.50
N MET A 4 -5.56 -15.50 -18.83
CA MET A 4 -6.49 -14.60 -18.12
C MET A 4 -6.91 -15.17 -16.75
N ARG A 5 -5.95 -15.28 -15.81
CA ARG A 5 -6.25 -15.31 -14.37
C ARG A 5 -6.00 -13.91 -13.85
N GLY A 6 -6.92 -13.37 -13.05
CA GLY A 6 -6.92 -11.97 -12.59
C GLY A 6 -5.66 -11.50 -11.83
N GLY A 7 -4.69 -12.39 -11.58
CA GLY A 7 -3.40 -12.08 -10.97
C GLY A 7 -2.18 -12.12 -11.90
N ALA A 8 -2.34 -12.32 -13.21
CA ALA A 8 -1.21 -12.46 -14.14
C ALA A 8 -0.26 -11.24 -14.15
N LYS A 9 -0.75 -10.04 -13.80
CA LYS A 9 0.04 -8.81 -13.75
C LYS A 9 0.81 -8.59 -12.45
N TYR A 10 0.60 -9.41 -11.41
CA TYR A 10 1.35 -9.28 -10.15
C TYR A 10 2.83 -9.60 -10.35
N SER A 11 3.14 -10.62 -11.15
CA SER A 11 4.53 -10.97 -11.46
C SER A 11 5.24 -9.81 -12.17
N ASP A 12 4.57 -9.18 -13.13
CA ASP A 12 5.11 -8.02 -13.84
C ASP A 12 5.31 -6.83 -12.90
N ALA A 13 4.32 -6.52 -12.04
CA ALA A 13 4.44 -5.44 -11.06
C ALA A 13 5.58 -5.70 -10.05
N ALA A 14 5.75 -6.93 -9.57
CA ALA A 14 6.82 -7.30 -8.66
C ALA A 14 8.21 -7.21 -9.31
N CYS A 15 8.36 -7.76 -10.52
CA CYS A 15 9.62 -7.70 -11.27
C CYS A 15 10.01 -6.25 -11.58
N ASN A 16 9.05 -5.43 -12.01
CA ASN A 16 9.28 -4.01 -12.29
C ASN A 16 9.67 -3.25 -11.02
N LEU A 17 9.02 -3.52 -9.89
CA LEU A 17 9.38 -2.90 -8.62
C LEU A 17 10.82 -3.26 -8.20
N ILE A 18 11.20 -4.54 -8.28
CA ILE A 18 12.57 -5.00 -7.97
C ILE A 18 13.57 -4.33 -8.91
N GLN A 19 13.28 -4.28 -10.20
CA GLN A 19 14.12 -3.64 -11.20
C GLN A 19 14.31 -2.15 -10.91
N SER A 20 13.25 -1.45 -10.52
CA SER A 20 13.28 -0.02 -10.21
C SER A 20 14.04 0.30 -8.93
N ILE A 21 13.93 -0.55 -7.90
CA ILE A 21 14.75 -0.43 -6.69
C ILE A 21 16.23 -0.68 -7.03
N TYR A 22 16.52 -1.74 -7.79
CA TYR A 22 17.90 -2.12 -8.11
C TYR A 22 18.62 -1.10 -9.01
N ASN A 23 17.92 -0.53 -10.00
CA ASN A 23 18.52 0.40 -10.96
C ASN A 23 18.31 1.88 -10.59
N ASP A 24 17.67 2.18 -9.48
CA ASP A 24 17.29 3.54 -9.07
C ASP A 24 16.57 4.31 -10.20
N THR A 25 15.69 3.63 -10.94
CA THR A 25 15.04 4.16 -12.15
C THR A 25 14.23 5.42 -11.86
N GLY A 26 13.72 5.57 -10.62
CA GLY A 26 13.00 6.77 -10.21
C GLY A 26 11.59 6.88 -10.80
N ASP A 27 11.04 5.79 -11.33
CA ASP A 27 9.68 5.74 -11.87
C ASP A 27 8.62 5.71 -10.74
N ILE A 28 7.37 6.00 -11.13
CA ILE A 28 6.25 6.07 -10.19
C ILE A 28 5.48 4.76 -10.24
N GLN A 29 5.38 4.09 -9.09
CA GLN A 29 4.59 2.86 -8.92
C GLN A 29 3.67 3.00 -7.71
N TYR A 30 2.50 2.35 -7.76
CA TYR A 30 1.59 2.25 -6.63
C TYR A 30 2.01 1.07 -5.76
N VAL A 31 2.37 1.34 -4.51
CA VAL A 31 2.90 0.34 -3.58
C VAL A 31 2.39 0.59 -2.16
N ASP A 32 2.28 -0.48 -1.37
CA ASP A 32 1.97 -0.40 0.04
C ASP A 32 3.16 0.14 0.84
N VAL A 33 2.95 1.28 1.49
CA VAL A 33 3.96 1.98 2.30
C VAL A 33 3.35 2.45 3.60
N ARG A 34 4.22 2.80 4.56
CA ARG A 34 3.80 3.53 5.75
C ARG A 34 3.36 4.93 5.33
N ASN A 35 2.17 5.34 5.78
CA ASN A 35 1.54 6.59 5.33
C ASN A 35 2.46 7.80 5.52
N ASN A 36 3.05 7.97 6.70
CA ASN A 36 3.99 9.04 7.00
C ASN A 36 3.55 10.45 6.50
N GLY A 37 2.24 10.72 6.50
CA GLY A 37 1.67 11.97 6.02
C GLY A 37 1.30 12.03 4.53
N ALA A 38 1.43 10.93 3.76
CA ALA A 38 1.04 10.89 2.34
C ALA A 38 -0.46 11.15 2.14
N ILE A 39 -1.29 10.59 3.04
CA ILE A 39 -2.73 10.85 3.16
C ILE A 39 -2.99 11.48 4.53
N SER A 40 -3.45 12.73 4.54
CA SER A 40 -3.62 13.54 5.76
C SER A 40 -4.65 12.96 6.72
N ASP A 41 -5.72 12.36 6.19
CA ASP A 41 -6.86 11.85 6.98
C ASP A 41 -6.57 10.53 7.72
N LEU A 42 -5.38 9.96 7.54
CA LEU A 42 -5.03 8.64 8.02
C LEU A 42 -3.84 8.70 8.98
N PRO A 43 -3.80 7.85 10.02
CA PRO A 43 -2.66 7.80 10.94
C PRO A 43 -1.34 7.57 10.21
N ALA A 44 -0.28 8.29 10.63
CA ALA A 44 1.04 8.22 9.99
C ALA A 44 1.66 6.82 10.04
N ASP A 45 1.30 6.02 11.04
CA ASP A 45 1.78 4.65 11.21
C ASP A 45 1.02 3.61 10.39
N SER A 46 -0.08 4.00 9.76
CA SER A 46 -0.93 3.09 9.01
C SER A 46 -0.33 2.76 7.64
N ALA A 47 -0.48 1.51 7.19
CA ALA A 47 -0.18 1.14 5.81
C ALA A 47 -1.21 1.76 4.85
N VAL A 48 -0.74 2.26 3.72
CA VAL A 48 -1.53 2.84 2.62
C VAL A 48 -0.92 2.43 1.29
N GLU A 49 -1.75 2.24 0.28
CA GLU A 49 -1.32 2.04 -1.10
C GLU A 49 -1.41 3.40 -1.82
N VAL A 50 -0.24 3.98 -2.15
CA VAL A 50 -0.15 5.31 -2.78
C VAL A 50 0.92 5.32 -3.85
N ALA A 51 0.84 6.30 -4.75
CA ALA A 51 1.88 6.54 -5.73
C ALA A 51 3.19 6.90 -5.03
N CYS A 52 4.25 6.14 -5.32
CA CYS A 52 5.57 6.35 -4.77
C CYS A 52 6.59 6.47 -5.89
N ARG A 53 7.56 7.35 -5.70
CA ARG A 53 8.79 7.33 -6.50
C ARG A 53 9.68 6.23 -5.98
N ILE A 54 10.02 5.25 -6.82
CA ILE A 54 10.86 4.13 -6.43
C ILE A 54 12.32 4.54 -6.54
N THR A 55 13.04 4.46 -5.42
CA THR A 55 14.48 4.75 -5.33
C THR A 55 15.24 3.55 -4.76
N ALA A 56 16.55 3.53 -4.89
CA ALA A 56 17.40 2.49 -4.29
C ALA A 56 17.25 2.43 -2.75
N ASP A 57 16.99 3.56 -2.09
CA ASP A 57 16.68 3.65 -0.65
C ASP A 57 15.23 3.25 -0.30
N GLY A 58 14.50 2.71 -1.27
CA GLY A 58 13.10 2.30 -1.14
C GLY A 58 12.10 3.31 -1.69
N PRO A 59 10.79 3.00 -1.59
CA PRO A 59 9.73 3.85 -2.13
C PRO A 59 9.58 5.16 -1.34
N LYS A 60 9.49 6.28 -2.04
CA LYS A 60 9.21 7.61 -1.49
C LYS A 60 7.77 8.01 -1.84
N PRO A 61 6.85 8.07 -0.87
CA PRO A 61 5.45 8.40 -1.12
C PRO A 61 5.29 9.80 -1.69
N LEU A 62 4.44 9.95 -2.70
CA LEU A 62 3.98 11.25 -3.18
C LEU A 62 2.79 11.70 -2.33
N ALA A 63 2.80 12.97 -1.91
CA ALA A 63 1.71 13.53 -1.12
C ALA A 63 0.40 13.49 -1.92
N THR A 64 -0.54 12.68 -1.45
CA THR A 64 -1.88 12.53 -2.03
C THR A 64 -2.83 13.58 -1.45
N GLY A 65 -2.57 14.04 -0.22
CA GLY A 65 -3.37 15.06 0.47
C GLY A 65 -4.58 14.47 1.18
N GLU A 66 -5.69 15.20 1.17
CA GLU A 66 -6.94 14.78 1.81
C GLU A 66 -7.76 13.85 0.91
N LEU A 67 -8.43 12.88 1.51
CA LEU A 67 -9.36 12.02 0.79
C LEU A 67 -10.64 12.78 0.47
N ARG A 68 -11.22 12.48 -0.69
CA ARG A 68 -12.57 12.97 -1.01
C ARG A 68 -13.56 12.45 0.04
N LEU A 69 -14.41 13.35 0.56
CA LEU A 69 -15.40 13.05 1.60
C LEU A 69 -16.26 11.81 1.28
N GLN A 70 -16.59 11.61 0.00
CA GLN A 70 -17.38 10.48 -0.49
C GLN A 70 -16.74 9.11 -0.21
N VAL A 71 -15.41 9.04 -0.17
CA VAL A 71 -14.64 7.78 -0.03
C VAL A 71 -14.01 7.66 1.36
N SER A 72 -13.78 8.77 2.04
CA SER A 72 -13.13 8.82 3.36
C SER A 72 -13.83 7.93 4.40
N GLY A 73 -15.18 7.98 4.46
CA GLY A 73 -15.95 7.15 5.40
C GLY A 73 -15.74 5.65 5.19
N TYR A 74 -15.71 5.20 3.93
CA TYR A 74 -15.48 3.78 3.61
C TYR A 74 -14.05 3.34 3.94
N VAL A 75 -13.06 4.16 3.63
CA VAL A 75 -11.65 3.88 3.95
C VAL A 75 -11.45 3.77 5.45
N GLN A 76 -12.04 4.67 6.24
CA GLN A 76 -11.96 4.63 7.69
C GLN A 76 -12.59 3.35 8.25
N MET A 77 -13.77 2.95 7.74
CA MET A 77 -14.43 1.71 8.13
C MET A 77 -13.55 0.47 7.86
N MET A 78 -12.97 0.37 6.66
CA MET A 78 -12.08 -0.74 6.30
C MET A 78 -10.79 -0.76 7.14
N LYS A 79 -10.23 0.41 7.48
CA LYS A 79 -9.08 0.47 8.38
C LYS A 79 -9.41 0.04 9.81
N ALA A 80 -10.57 0.44 10.32
CA ALA A 80 -11.05 -0.02 11.62
C ALA A 80 -11.19 -1.55 11.63
N PHE A 81 -11.80 -2.13 10.60
CA PHE A 81 -11.89 -3.58 10.43
C PHE A 81 -10.51 -4.25 10.44
N LYS A 82 -9.57 -3.80 9.61
CA LYS A 82 -8.21 -4.36 9.54
C LYS A 82 -7.50 -4.32 10.90
N ARG A 83 -7.63 -3.21 11.64
CA ARG A 83 -7.05 -3.07 12.98
C ARG A 83 -7.66 -4.03 13.99
N MET A 84 -8.98 -4.20 13.98
CA MET A 84 -9.66 -5.13 14.87
C MET A 84 -9.25 -6.57 14.59
N THR A 85 -9.22 -6.98 13.32
CA THR A 85 -8.81 -8.34 12.91
C THR A 85 -7.37 -8.64 13.32
N VAL A 86 -6.44 -7.70 13.09
CA VAL A 86 -5.05 -7.84 13.56
C VAL A 86 -4.98 -7.88 15.08
N GLY A 87 -5.78 -7.05 15.76
CA GLY A 87 -5.85 -7.03 17.23
C GLY A 87 -6.30 -8.37 17.82
N VAL A 88 -7.34 -8.97 17.24
CA VAL A 88 -7.83 -10.31 17.62
C VAL A 88 -6.75 -11.35 17.37
N PHE A 89 -6.14 -11.36 16.18
CA PHE A 89 -5.09 -12.33 15.84
C PHE A 89 -3.87 -12.21 16.77
N ARG A 90 -3.41 -10.99 17.07
CA ARG A 90 -2.30 -10.76 18.01
C ARG A 90 -2.64 -11.16 19.45
N ARG A 91 -3.90 -11.04 19.86
CA ARG A 91 -4.34 -11.33 21.23
C ARG A 91 -4.62 -12.81 21.49
N PHE A 92 -5.08 -13.53 20.47
CA PHE A 92 -5.48 -14.93 20.61
C PHE A 92 -4.58 -15.92 19.89
N GLY A 93 -3.48 -15.46 19.25
CA GLY A 93 -2.40 -16.30 18.71
C GLY A 93 -2.89 -17.58 18.05
N ALA A 94 -3.43 -17.47 16.83
CA ALA A 94 -3.81 -18.60 15.96
C ALA A 94 -4.46 -19.81 16.68
N CYS A 95 -5.77 -19.76 16.86
CA CYS A 95 -6.58 -20.98 16.98
C CYS A 95 -7.41 -21.15 15.70
N ILE A 96 -6.73 -21.52 14.61
CA ILE A 96 -7.25 -22.26 13.46
C ILE A 96 -6.16 -23.21 12.99
#